data_AF-A0A971KDL7-F1
#
_entry.id   AF-A0A971KDL7-F1
#
_cell.length_a   1.000
_cell.length_b   1.000
_cell.length_c   1.000
_cell.angle_alpha   90.00
_cell.angle_beta   90.00
_cell.angle_gamma   90.00
#
_symmetry.space_group_name_H-M   'P 1'
#
loop_
_entity.id
_entity.type
_entity.pdbx_description
1 polymer ?
#
loop_
_entity_poly.entity_id
_entity_poly.type
_entity_poly.pdbx_seq_one_letter_code
_entity_poly.pdbx_strand_id
1 'polypeptide(L)'
;MEQFQRFHLKDDMLEFLEIKEDLEREREIKAKKILKAYCDKYKVKDIKQLCNNQDAIDEIVIDLLQLSKLSHRRVADLLGINRGIVHNIAKKI
;
A
#
# COMPACT_ATOMS: atom_id res chain seq x y z
N MET A 1 46.59 26.42 -10.86
CA MET A 1 46.22 25.00 -11.00
C MET A 1 45.75 24.56 -9.63
N GLU A 2 44.48 24.21 -9.45
CA GLU A 2 44.03 23.26 -8.42
C GLU A 2 42.54 22.99 -8.65
N GLN A 3 42.34 21.98 -9.49
CA GLN A 3 41.08 21.52 -10.02
C GLN A 3 40.55 20.39 -9.10
N PHE A 4 39.29 20.51 -8.68
CA PHE A 4 38.40 19.40 -8.31
C PHE A 4 38.67 18.58 -7.03
N GLN A 5 38.75 19.21 -5.85
CA GLN A 5 38.56 18.50 -4.57
C GLN A 5 37.11 18.55 -4.04
N ARG A 6 36.11 18.27 -4.88
CA ARG A 6 34.69 18.20 -4.45
C ARG A 6 33.92 17.04 -5.08
N PHE A 7 34.48 15.83 -5.06
CA PHE A 7 33.79 14.65 -5.58
C PHE A 7 33.91 13.40 -4.70
N HIS A 8 34.01 13.55 -3.38
CA HIS A 8 33.94 12.43 -2.42
C HIS A 8 32.93 12.69 -1.30
N LEU A 9 31.73 13.16 -1.66
CA LEU A 9 30.63 13.30 -0.69
C LEU A 9 29.26 12.95 -1.29
N LYS A 10 29.23 12.16 -2.37
CA LYS A 10 28.00 11.85 -3.13
C LYS A 10 27.72 10.36 -3.34
N ASP A 11 28.53 9.46 -2.78
CA ASP A 11 28.34 8.02 -2.99
C ASP A 11 27.66 7.30 -1.80
N ASP A 12 27.76 7.81 -0.57
CA ASP A 12 27.14 7.14 0.59
C ASP A 12 25.61 7.29 0.70
N MET A 13 24.96 8.09 -0.15
CA MET A 13 23.51 8.33 -0.07
C MET A 13 22.68 7.46 -1.02
N LEU A 14 23.31 6.66 -1.89
CA LEU A 14 22.63 5.83 -2.89
C LEU A 14 22.26 4.43 -2.36
N GLU A 15 23.12 3.80 -1.55
CA GLU A 15 22.85 2.45 -1.02
C GLU A 15 21.67 2.39 -0.02
N PHE A 16 21.31 3.51 0.62
CA PHE A 16 20.17 3.54 1.55
C PHE A 16 18.81 3.76 0.86
N LEU A 17 18.78 4.19 -0.40
CA LEU A 17 17.54 4.47 -1.12
C LEU A 17 16.93 3.19 -1.70
N GLU A 18 17.76 2.26 -2.17
CA GLU A 18 17.32 0.97 -2.74
C GLU A 18 16.47 0.15 -1.76
N ILE A 19 16.82 0.14 -0.46
CA ILE A 19 16.10 -0.67 0.53
C ILE A 19 14.68 -0.15 0.80
N LYS A 20 14.47 1.17 0.80
CA LYS A 20 13.15 1.76 1.13
C LYS A 20 12.16 1.61 -0.03
N GLU A 21 12.61 1.84 -1.25
CA GLU A 21 11.75 1.68 -2.44
C GLU A 21 11.31 0.23 -2.64
N ASP A 22 12.22 -0.74 -2.41
CA ASP A 22 11.88 -2.15 -2.53
C ASP A 22 10.83 -2.57 -1.50
N LEU A 23 10.98 -2.11 -0.27
CA LEU A 23 10.05 -2.41 0.82
C LEU A 23 8.66 -1.81 0.58
N GLU A 24 8.57 -0.63 -0.03
CA GLU A 24 7.30 -0.01 -0.43
C GLU A 24 6.65 -0.77 -1.59
N ARG A 25 7.42 -1.14 -2.62
CA ARG A 25 6.95 -1.98 -3.73
C ARG A 25 6.42 -3.31 -3.25
N GLU A 26 7.12 -3.98 -2.34
CA GLU A 26 6.68 -5.26 -1.79
C GLU A 26 5.31 -5.15 -1.09
N ARG A 27 5.09 -4.07 -0.32
CA ARG A 27 3.81 -3.82 0.35
C ARG A 27 2.70 -3.56 -0.66
N GLU A 28 2.95 -2.77 -1.70
CA GLU A 28 1.99 -2.55 -2.77
C GLU A 28 1.68 -3.81 -3.58
N ILE A 29 2.68 -4.64 -3.87
CA ILE A 29 2.51 -5.92 -4.57
C ILE A 29 1.62 -6.85 -3.75
N LYS A 30 1.87 -6.94 -2.43
CA LYS A 30 1.02 -7.72 -1.51
C LYS A 30 -0.41 -7.20 -1.51
N ALA A 31 -0.60 -5.89 -1.40
CA ALA A 31 -1.91 -5.27 -1.45
C ALA A 31 -2.66 -5.57 -2.75
N LYS A 32 -2.00 -5.43 -3.90
CA LYS A 32 -2.58 -5.75 -5.21
C LYS A 32 -2.93 -7.24 -5.34
N LYS A 33 -2.11 -8.14 -4.79
CA LYS A 33 -2.42 -9.59 -4.75
C LYS A 33 -3.68 -9.88 -3.93
N ILE A 34 -3.82 -9.26 -2.76
CA ILE A 34 -5.01 -9.39 -1.91
C ILE A 34 -6.24 -8.89 -2.67
N LEU A 35 -6.17 -7.67 -3.22
CA LEU A 35 -7.27 -7.10 -4.02
C LEU A 35 -7.67 -8.00 -5.18
N LYS A 36 -6.69 -8.56 -5.90
CA LYS A 36 -6.95 -9.48 -7.01
C LYS A 36 -7.64 -10.76 -6.54
N ALA A 37 -7.23 -11.32 -5.40
CA ALA A 37 -7.87 -12.51 -4.83
C ALA A 37 -9.32 -12.22 -4.44
N TYR A 38 -9.60 -11.03 -3.88
CA TYR A 38 -10.97 -10.59 -3.58
C TYR A 38 -11.81 -10.37 -4.84
N CYS A 39 -11.24 -9.75 -5.87
CA CYS A 39 -11.94 -9.61 -7.15
C CYS A 39 -12.33 -10.98 -7.74
N ASP A 40 -11.43 -11.96 -7.66
CA ASP A 40 -11.68 -13.33 -8.14
C ASP A 40 -12.72 -14.06 -7.28
N LYS A 41 -12.58 -14.01 -5.95
CA LYS A 41 -13.48 -14.63 -4.96
C LYS A 41 -14.93 -14.14 -5.14
N TYR A 42 -15.12 -12.84 -5.34
CA TYR A 42 -16.44 -12.23 -5.51
C TYR A 42 -16.89 -12.14 -6.98
N LYS A 43 -16.08 -12.63 -7.94
CA LYS A 43 -16.31 -12.53 -9.39
C LYS A 43 -16.64 -11.12 -9.87
N VAL A 44 -15.99 -10.12 -9.27
CA VAL A 44 -16.16 -8.71 -9.65
C VAL A 44 -15.02 -8.27 -10.57
N LYS A 45 -15.32 -7.36 -11.49
CA LYS A 45 -14.29 -6.77 -12.36
C LYS A 45 -13.49 -5.68 -11.65
N ASP A 46 -14.09 -5.01 -10.68
CA ASP A 46 -13.49 -3.86 -10.00
C ASP A 46 -13.83 -3.87 -8.51
N ILE A 47 -12.85 -3.51 -7.68
CA ILE A 47 -13.02 -3.43 -6.23
C ILE A 47 -14.08 -2.38 -5.84
N LYS A 48 -14.34 -1.40 -6.71
CA LYS A 48 -15.44 -0.44 -6.55
C LYS A 48 -16.81 -1.10 -6.52
N GLN A 49 -16.99 -2.27 -7.14
CA GLN A 49 -18.24 -3.02 -7.02
C GLN A 49 -18.40 -3.61 -5.62
N LEU A 50 -17.29 -3.95 -4.96
CA LEU A 50 -17.30 -4.37 -3.55
C LEU A 50 -17.50 -3.20 -2.61
N CYS A 51 -17.23 -1.96 -3.03
CA CYS A 51 -17.52 -0.76 -2.23
C CYS A 51 -19.02 -0.59 -1.93
N ASN A 52 -19.90 -1.21 -2.71
CA ASN A 52 -21.34 -1.24 -2.40
C ASN A 52 -21.69 -2.20 -1.26
N ASN A 53 -20.77 -3.11 -0.89
CA ASN A 53 -21.00 -4.15 0.10
C ASN A 53 -20.09 -3.91 1.30
N GLN A 54 -20.66 -3.37 2.38
CA GLN A 54 -19.90 -2.91 3.54
C GLN A 54 -19.11 -4.05 4.20
N ASP A 55 -19.69 -5.24 4.33
CA ASP A 55 -19.01 -6.42 4.88
C ASP A 55 -17.77 -6.81 4.06
N ALA A 56 -17.87 -6.76 2.72
CA ALA A 56 -16.73 -7.08 1.86
C ALA A 56 -15.60 -6.05 2.01
N ILE A 57 -15.94 -4.76 2.15
CA ILE A 57 -14.95 -3.70 2.39
C ILE A 57 -14.31 -3.84 3.75
N ASP A 58 -15.08 -4.15 4.79
CA ASP A 58 -14.55 -4.39 6.13
C ASP A 58 -13.51 -5.52 6.08
N GLU A 59 -13.83 -6.67 5.46
CA GLU A 59 -12.89 -7.78 5.27
C GLU A 59 -11.62 -7.37 4.50
N ILE A 60 -11.79 -6.71 3.34
CA ILE A 60 -10.66 -6.30 2.49
C ILE A 60 -9.73 -5.33 3.23
N VAL A 61 -10.29 -4.37 3.96
CA VAL A 61 -9.53 -3.38 4.72
C VAL A 61 -8.74 -4.07 5.84
N ILE A 62 -9.36 -4.99 6.58
CA ILE A 62 -8.69 -5.76 7.63
C ILE A 62 -7.51 -6.54 7.04
N ASP A 63 -7.73 -7.29 5.96
CA ASP A 63 -6.70 -8.09 5.31
C ASP A 63 -5.57 -7.20 4.74
N LEU A 64 -5.91 -6.07 4.14
CA LEU A 64 -4.90 -5.13 3.66
C LEU A 64 -4.05 -4.57 4.81
N LEU A 65 -4.67 -4.17 5.92
CA LEU A 65 -3.94 -3.63 7.06
C LEU A 65 -3.04 -4.69 7.70
N GLN A 66 -3.53 -5.92 7.88
CA GLN A 66 -2.78 -6.99 8.53
C GLN A 66 -1.71 -7.62 7.63
N LEU A 67 -2.05 -7.93 6.38
CA LEU A 67 -1.18 -8.71 5.49
C LEU A 67 -0.22 -7.84 4.66
N SER A 68 -0.67 -6.66 4.21
CA SER A 68 0.19 -5.77 3.40
C SER A 68 0.99 -4.77 4.25
N LYS A 69 0.65 -4.61 5.54
CA LYS A 69 1.23 -3.61 6.46
C LYS A 69 1.18 -2.18 5.88
N LEU A 70 0.20 -1.91 5.02
CA LEU A 70 -0.03 -0.58 4.48
C LEU A 70 -0.66 0.33 5.53
N SER A 71 -0.35 1.62 5.45
CA SER A 71 -1.00 2.62 6.28
C SER A 71 -2.47 2.80 5.87
N HIS A 72 -3.34 3.16 6.83
CA HIS A 72 -4.76 3.47 6.58
C HIS A 72 -4.98 4.40 5.37
N ARG A 73 -4.10 5.39 5.19
CA ARG A 73 -4.14 6.31 4.05
C ARG A 73 -3.95 5.59 2.71
N ARG A 74 -2.98 4.69 2.61
CA ARG A 74 -2.69 3.94 1.37
C ARG A 74 -3.81 2.94 1.06
N VAL A 75 -4.37 2.31 2.07
CA VAL A 75 -5.54 1.43 1.90
C VAL A 75 -6.75 2.22 1.36
N ALA A 76 -7.01 3.41 1.92
CA ALA A 76 -8.07 4.30 1.43
C ALA A 76 -7.84 4.72 -0.04
N ASP A 77 -6.62 5.12 -0.40
CA ASP A 77 -6.23 5.46 -1.78
C ASP A 77 -6.40 4.26 -2.74
N LEU A 78 -5.98 3.05 -2.32
CA LEU A 78 -6.07 1.83 -3.14
C LEU A 78 -7.50 1.39 -3.41
N LEU A 79 -8.37 1.50 -2.41
CA LEU A 79 -9.78 1.13 -2.51
C LEU A 79 -10.64 2.27 -3.08
N GLY A 80 -10.11 3.49 -3.14
CA GLY A 80 -10.88 4.67 -3.54
C GLY A 80 -11.98 5.04 -2.54
N ILE A 81 -11.83 4.66 -1.27
CA ILE A 81 -12.82 4.91 -0.21
C ILE A 81 -12.37 6.02 0.74
N ASN A 82 -13.31 6.56 1.50
CA ASN A 82 -13.00 7.59 2.48
C ASN A 82 -12.11 7.01 3.61
N ARG A 83 -11.08 7.78 4.02
CA ARG A 83 -10.24 7.46 5.18
C ARG A 83 -11.05 7.23 6.46
N GLY A 84 -12.20 7.89 6.60
CA GLY A 84 -13.12 7.68 7.72
C GLY A 84 -13.63 6.24 7.80
N ILE A 85 -13.92 5.61 6.64
CA ILE A 85 -14.36 4.21 6.57
C ILE A 85 -13.23 3.30 7.03
N VAL A 86 -12.02 3.48 6.49
CA VAL A 86 -10.84 2.70 6.88
C VAL A 86 -10.54 2.84 8.38
N HIS A 87 -10.63 4.07 8.92
CA HIS A 87 -10.40 4.31 10.34
C HIS A 87 -11.47 3.67 11.22
N ASN A 88 -12.74 3.69 10.79
CA ASN A 88 -13.83 3.05 11.52
C ASN A 88 -13.66 1.53 11.55
N ILE A 89 -13.23 0.93 10.43
CA ILE A 89 -12.96 -0.50 10.35
C ILE A 89 -11.74 -0.87 11.19
N ALA A 90 -10.65 -0.11 11.10
CA ALA A 90 -9.45 -0.33 11.90
C ALA A 90 -9.72 -0.25 13.41
N LYS A 91 -10.72 0.53 13.84
CA LYS A 91 -11.18 0.56 15.25
C LYS A 91 -11.94 -0.68 15.70
N LYS A 92 -12.46 -1.50 14.77
CA LYS A 92 -13.17 -2.75 15.07
C LYS A 92 -12.23 -3.95 15.24
N ILE A 93 -10.93 -3.79 14.93
CA ILE A 93 -9.87 -4.79 15.04
C ILE A 93 -9.14 -4.57 16.37
#